data_AF-A0A1I4PJD8-F1
#
_entry.id   AF-A0A1I4PJD8-F1
#
_cell.length_a   1.000
_cell.length_b   1.000
_cell.length_c   1.000
_cell.angle_alpha   90.00
_cell.angle_beta   90.00
_cell.angle_gamma   90.00
#
_symmetry.space_group_name_H-M   'P 1'
#
loop_
_entity.id
_entity.type
_entity.pdbx_description
1 polymer ?
#
loop_
_entity_poly.entity_id
_entity_poly.type
_entity_poly.pdbx_seq_one_letter_code
_entity_poly.pdbx_strand_id
1 'polypeptide(L)'
;MFVRLWAFSEHIYNLPGASVIESSPLIILNWWEKLLLPNLNFTLHPYHHFYPGIAYCNLPKVHAIFQREQLVNEKNVFYGIWKYLRYLQHSEARSE
;
A
#
# COMPACT_ATOMS: atom_id res chain seq x y z
N MET A 1 9.87 -16.03 5.70
CA MET A 1 10.27 -15.70 4.32
C MET A 1 9.23 -14.81 3.62
N PHE A 2 7.95 -15.17 3.57
CA PHE A 2 6.91 -14.34 2.91
C PHE A 2 6.52 -13.04 3.63
N VAL A 3 6.65 -12.92 4.96
CA VAL A 3 6.35 -11.65 5.67
C VAL A 3 7.25 -10.50 5.20
N ARG A 4 8.53 -10.79 4.94
CA ARG A 4 9.49 -9.81 4.41
C ARG A 4 9.19 -9.38 2.98
N LEU A 5 8.45 -10.20 2.22
CA LEU A 5 8.06 -9.85 0.86
C LEU A 5 7.23 -8.56 0.89
N TRP A 6 6.38 -8.36 1.89
CA TRP A 6 5.55 -7.15 2.00
C TRP A 6 6.30 -5.87 2.37
N ALA A 7 7.60 -5.94 2.69
CA ALA A 7 8.43 -4.75 2.92
C ALA A 7 8.53 -3.85 1.68
N PHE A 8 8.26 -4.35 0.47
CA PHE A 8 8.18 -3.46 -0.70
C PHE A 8 7.02 -2.47 -0.64
N SER A 9 5.99 -2.74 0.18
CA SER A 9 4.87 -1.81 0.35
C SER A 9 5.24 -0.63 1.24
N GLU A 10 6.42 -0.66 1.88
CA GLU A 10 6.87 0.32 2.86
C GLU A 10 7.13 1.70 2.26
N HIS A 11 7.31 2.68 3.13
CA HIS A 11 7.50 4.09 2.77
C HIS A 11 8.57 4.27 1.69
N ILE A 12 8.26 5.06 0.67
CA ILE A 12 9.23 5.67 -0.23
C ILE A 12 9.99 6.72 0.59
N TYR A 13 11.27 6.42 0.81
CA TYR A 13 12.19 7.31 1.51
C TYR A 13 12.65 8.46 0.60
N ASN A 14 13.15 9.54 1.20
CA ASN A 14 13.64 10.75 0.50
C ASN A 14 12.58 11.60 -0.23
N LEU A 15 11.34 11.61 0.27
CA LEU A 15 10.31 12.58 -0.14
C LEU A 15 10.15 13.68 0.93
N PRO A 16 10.83 14.84 0.81
CA PRO A 16 10.77 15.89 1.83
C PRO A 16 9.35 16.45 1.93
N GLY A 17 8.78 16.45 3.15
CA GLY A 17 7.45 17.01 3.42
C GLY A 17 6.27 16.10 3.03
N ALA A 18 6.52 14.90 2.50
CA ALA A 18 5.46 13.95 2.19
C ALA A 18 4.83 13.38 3.47
N SER A 19 3.49 13.35 3.50
CA SER A 19 2.73 12.63 4.51
C SER A 19 2.83 11.12 4.32
N VAL A 20 2.47 10.35 5.35
CA VAL A 20 2.49 8.87 5.32
C VAL A 20 1.71 8.28 4.12
N ILE A 21 0.58 8.89 3.73
CA ILE A 21 -0.22 8.40 2.60
C ILE A 21 0.38 8.79 1.24
N GLU A 22 1.25 9.81 1.21
CA GLU A 22 1.97 10.25 0.03
C GLU A 22 3.28 9.47 -0.16
N SER A 23 3.92 9.07 0.93
CA SER A 23 5.13 8.26 0.90
C SER A 23 4.85 6.77 0.79
N SER A 24 3.66 6.27 1.12
CA SER A 24 3.39 4.83 1.13
C SER A 24 2.38 4.39 0.06
N PRO A 25 2.68 3.34 -0.71
CA PRO A 25 1.72 2.75 -1.65
C PRO A 25 0.60 1.99 -0.93
N LEU A 26 -0.63 2.15 -1.41
CA LEU A 26 -1.77 1.30 -1.05
C LEU A 26 -1.95 0.22 -2.10
N ILE A 27 -1.61 -1.03 -1.77
CA ILE A 27 -1.69 -2.13 -2.74
C ILE A 27 -2.92 -2.99 -2.46
N ILE A 28 -3.92 -2.88 -3.34
CA ILE A 28 -5.14 -3.66 -3.28
C ILE A 28 -4.94 -4.94 -4.08
N LEU A 29 -4.76 -6.05 -3.38
CA LEU A 29 -4.59 -7.36 -4.01
C LEU A 29 -5.84 -7.82 -4.74
N ASN A 30 -5.65 -8.38 -5.92
CA ASN A 30 -6.70 -9.11 -6.61
C ASN A 30 -6.99 -10.43 -5.88
N TRP A 31 -8.18 -10.98 -6.13
CA TRP A 31 -8.65 -12.16 -5.40
C TRP A 31 -7.72 -13.38 -5.53
N TRP A 32 -7.10 -13.60 -6.70
CA TRP A 32 -6.09 -14.65 -6.90
C TRP A 32 -4.79 -14.38 -6.14
N GLU A 33 -4.34 -13.11 -6.09
CA GLU A 33 -3.14 -12.73 -5.33
C GLU A 33 -3.35 -12.94 -3.83
N LYS A 34 -4.57 -12.68 -3.32
CA LYS A 34 -4.94 -12.99 -1.93
C LYS A 34 -4.89 -14.49 -1.61
N LEU A 35 -5.21 -15.34 -2.60
CA LEU A 35 -5.17 -16.79 -2.44
C LEU A 35 -3.73 -17.32 -2.38
N LEU A 36 -2.83 -16.76 -3.19
CA LEU A 36 -1.44 -17.21 -3.32
C LEU A 36 -0.48 -16.55 -2.33
N LEU A 37 -0.78 -15.32 -1.90
CA LEU A 37 0.09 -14.50 -1.08
C LEU A 37 -0.65 -14.05 0.19
N PRO A 38 -0.51 -14.80 1.30
CA PRO A 38 -1.10 -14.38 2.57
C PRO A 38 -0.45 -13.06 3.00
N ASN A 39 -1.23 -11.99 2.85
CA ASN A 39 -0.77 -10.62 3.07
C ASN A 39 -1.09 -10.09 4.47
N LEU A 40 -2.04 -10.72 5.18
CA LEU A 40 -2.60 -10.18 6.44
C LEU A 40 -2.98 -8.68 6.36
N ASN A 41 -3.21 -8.13 5.16
CA ASN A 41 -3.45 -6.71 4.88
C ASN A 41 -2.28 -5.76 5.24
N PHE A 42 -1.03 -6.24 5.28
CA PHE A 42 0.17 -5.40 5.39
C PHE A 42 0.28 -4.35 4.29
N THR A 43 -0.27 -4.58 3.10
CA THR A 43 -0.28 -3.56 2.03
C THR A 43 -1.22 -2.39 2.26
N LEU A 44 -1.97 -2.43 3.36
CA LEU A 44 -2.81 -1.34 3.86
C LEU A 44 -2.20 -0.67 5.11
N HIS A 45 -0.92 -0.91 5.41
CA HIS A 45 -0.27 -0.39 6.61
C HIS A 45 -0.25 1.16 6.75
N PRO A 46 -0.40 2.00 5.71
CA PRO A 46 -0.55 3.44 5.93
C PRO A 46 -1.75 3.76 6.84
N TYR A 47 -2.83 2.98 6.74
CA TYR A 47 -3.97 3.11 7.65
C TYR A 47 -3.66 2.65 9.08
N HIS A 48 -2.75 1.70 9.26
CA HIS A 48 -2.30 1.29 10.58
C HIS A 48 -1.48 2.39 11.26
N HIS A 49 -0.70 3.19 10.52
CA HIS A 49 -0.03 4.36 11.08
C HIS A 49 -1.02 5.43 11.56
N PHE A 50 -2.13 5.64 10.84
CA PHE A 50 -3.19 6.58 11.28
C PHE A 50 -4.01 6.03 12.45
N TYR A 51 -4.27 4.72 12.47
CA TYR A 51 -5.13 4.08 13.46
C TYR A 51 -4.46 2.81 14.01
N PRO A 52 -3.43 2.93 14.85
CA PRO A 52 -2.63 1.78 15.33
C PRO A 52 -3.45 0.80 16.18
N GLY A 53 -4.54 1.26 16.80
CA GLY A 53 -5.46 0.40 17.55
C GLY A 53 -6.36 -0.50 16.68
N ILE A 54 -6.39 -0.30 15.35
CA ILE A 54 -7.18 -1.13 14.44
C ILE A 54 -6.36 -2.35 14.03
N ALA A 55 -6.89 -3.53 14.33
CA ALA A 55 -6.31 -4.79 13.89
C ALA A 55 -6.21 -4.87 12.36
N TYR A 56 -5.13 -5.44 11.86
CA TYR A 56 -4.84 -5.55 10.42
C TYR A 56 -5.97 -6.18 9.59
N CYS A 57 -6.72 -7.14 10.15
CA CYS A 57 -7.88 -7.75 9.51
C CYS A 57 -9.02 -6.76 9.19
N ASN A 58 -9.08 -5.62 9.91
CA ASN A 58 -10.08 -4.58 9.73
C ASN A 58 -9.61 -3.42 8.85
N LEU A 59 -8.34 -3.34 8.45
CA LEU A 59 -7.84 -2.28 7.56
C LEU A 59 -8.59 -2.17 6.22
N PRO A 60 -9.09 -3.27 5.59
CA PRO A 60 -9.95 -3.14 4.42
C PRO A 60 -11.24 -2.34 4.67
N LYS A 61 -11.78 -2.37 5.89
CA LYS A 61 -12.95 -1.56 6.27
C LYS A 61 -12.57 -0.08 6.38
N VAL A 62 -11.39 0.21 6.90
CA VAL A 62 -10.84 1.58 6.93
C VAL A 62 -10.67 2.12 5.52
N HIS A 63 -10.11 1.31 4.60
CA HIS A 63 -10.01 1.67 3.19
C HIS A 63 -11.37 2.03 2.58
N ALA A 64 -12.40 1.19 2.83
CA ALA A 64 -13.75 1.45 2.32
C ALA A 64 -14.35 2.76 2.85
N ILE A 65 -14.08 3.12 4.12
CA ILE A 65 -14.48 4.43 4.67
C ILE A 65 -13.74 5.54 3.94
N PHE A 66 -12.42 5.45 3.78
CA PHE A 66 -11.63 6.47 3.07
C PHE A 66 -12.10 6.67 1.63
N GLN A 67 -12.46 5.59 0.92
CA GLN A 67 -13.04 5.67 -0.43
C GLN A 67 -14.37 6.40 -0.42
N ARG A 68 -15.28 6.04 0.51
CA ARG A 68 -16.59 6.67 0.65
C ARG A 68 -16.49 8.17 0.91
N GLU A 69 -15.53 8.57 1.75
CA GLU A 69 -15.29 9.97 2.11
C GLU A 69 -14.38 10.71 1.10
N GLN A 70 -13.98 10.07 -0.01
CA GLN A 70 -13.09 10.65 -1.04
C GLN A 70 -11.72 11.11 -0.49
N LEU A 71 -11.22 10.42 0.54
CA LEU A 71 -9.95 10.72 1.21
C LEU A 71 -8.78 9.87 0.67
N VAL A 72 -9.02 9.03 -0.34
CA VAL A 72 -7.99 8.18 -0.93
C VAL A 72 -7.16 8.98 -1.93
N ASN A 73 -5.84 8.98 -1.74
CA ASN A 73 -4.92 9.46 -2.77
C ASN A 73 -4.77 8.40 -3.87
N GLU A 74 -5.61 8.47 -4.89
CA GLU A 74 -5.65 7.50 -6.00
C GLU A 74 -4.32 7.39 -6.77
N LYS A 75 -3.45 8.41 -6.70
CA LYS A 75 -2.12 8.36 -7.36
C LYS A 75 -1.19 7.29 -6.74
N ASN A 76 -1.43 6.93 -5.48
CA ASN A 76 -0.64 5.96 -4.73
C ASN A 76 -1.38 4.63 -4.52
N VAL A 77 -2.49 4.40 -5.22
CA VAL A 77 -3.24 3.14 -5.17
C VAL A 77 -2.83 2.23 -6.32
N PHE A 78 -2.42 1.02 -5.99
CA PHE A 78 -2.02 -0.01 -6.94
C PHE A 78 -2.93 -1.22 -6.84
N TYR A 79 -3.61 -1.55 -7.93
CA TYR A 79 -4.47 -2.72 -8.02
C TYR A 79 -3.67 -3.95 -8.48
N GLY A 80 -3.12 -4.66 -7.50
CA GLY A 80 -2.28 -5.83 -7.66
C GLY A 80 -0.77 -5.53 -7.59
N ILE A 81 -0.01 -6.54 -7.19
CA ILE A 81 1.44 -6.45 -6.95
C ILE A 81 2.17 -6.19 -8.27
N TRP A 82 1.73 -6.81 -9.35
CA TRP A 82 2.36 -6.63 -10.66
C TRP A 82 2.37 -5.17 -11.13
N LYS A 83 1.27 -4.44 -10.89
CA LYS A 83 1.19 -3.01 -11.24
C LYS A 83 2.21 -2.19 -10.44
N TYR A 84 2.37 -2.51 -9.15
CA TYR A 84 3.34 -1.83 -8.29
C TYR A 84 4.78 -2.18 -8.68
N LEU A 85 5.09 -3.45 -8.95
CA LEU A 85 6.43 -3.85 -9.41
C LEU A 85 6.81 -3.18 -10.74
N ARG A 86 5.86 -3.10 -11.68
CA ARG A 86 6.07 -2.38 -12.93
C ARG A 86 6.30 -0.89 -12.71
N TYR A 87 5.59 -0.28 -11.75
CA TYR A 87 5.83 1.10 -11.37
C TYR A 87 7.25 1.30 -10.86
N LEU A 88 7.73 0.44 -9.95
CA LEU A 88 9.09 0.50 -9.40
C LEU A 88 10.17 0.42 -10.50
N GLN A 89 10.00 -0.50 -11.46
CA GLN A 89 10.92 -0.65 -12.59
C GLN A 89 11.00 0.60 -13.49
N HIS A 90 9.93 1.38 -13.58
CA HIS A 90 9.90 2.60 -14.39
C HIS A 90 10.22 3.87 -13.58
N SER A 91 10.05 3.87 -12.25
CA SER A 91 10.38 5.00 -11.39
C SER A 91 11.88 5.12 -11.15
N GLU A 92 12.61 4.01 -11.00
CA GLU A 92 14.08 4.03 -10.90
C GLU A 92 14.74 4.52 -12.21
N ALA A 93 14.05 4.40 -13.35
CA ALA A 93 14.52 4.93 -14.64
C ALA A 93 14.31 6.45 -14.81
N ARG A 94 13.77 7.15 -13.80
CA ARG A 94 13.51 8.60 -13.82
C ARG A 94 14.32 9.41 -12.79
N SER A 95 15.25 8.75 -12.12
CA SER A 95 16.24 9.39 -11.23
C SER A 95 17.58 9.63 -11.95
N GLU A 96 17.53 10.01 -13.22
CA GLU A 96 18.64 10.58 -14.01
C GLU A 96 18.27 11.99 -14.49
#